data_AF-A0A2S5JLT8-F1
#
_entry.id   AF-A0A2S5JLT8-F1
#
_cell.length_a   1.000
_cell.length_b   1.000
_cell.length_c   1.000
_cell.angle_alpha   90.00
_cell.angle_beta   90.00
_cell.angle_gamma   90.00
#
_symmetry.space_group_name_H-M   'P 1'
#
loop_
_entity.id
_entity.type
_entity.pdbx_description
1 polymer ?
#
loop_
_entity_poly.entity_id
_entity_poly.type
_entity_poly.pdbx_seq_one_letter_code
_entity_poly.pdbx_strand_id
1 'polypeptide(L)'
;MEIDLSKFSLDELRKLKKNVEHHISTFEERKKREALAILEEKARELGMKLEEVADLIGKKRRKVKPKYRDPNDPSRTWTGRGRRPRWVEEALAQGKTLDDLEI
;
A
#
# COMPACT_ATOMS: atom_id res chain seq x y z
N MET A 1 27.67 -5.34 -20.32
CA MET A 1 29.12 -5.53 -20.24
C MET A 1 29.33 -6.97 -19.80
N GLU A 2 29.80 -7.85 -20.69
CA GLU A 2 30.05 -9.26 -20.35
C GLU A 2 31.44 -9.40 -19.72
N ILE A 3 31.52 -10.15 -18.63
CA ILE A 3 32.77 -10.46 -17.94
C ILE A 3 33.25 -11.82 -18.45
N ASP A 4 34.42 -11.84 -19.11
CA ASP A 4 35.03 -13.08 -19.61
C ASP A 4 35.67 -13.88 -18.47
N LEU A 5 34.96 -14.90 -17.98
CA LEU A 5 35.36 -15.71 -16.83
C LEU A 5 36.48 -16.72 -17.14
N SER A 6 36.77 -16.97 -18.41
CA SER A 6 37.78 -17.95 -18.85
C SER A 6 39.23 -17.56 -18.49
N LYS A 7 39.47 -16.26 -18.23
CA LYS A 7 40.78 -15.70 -17.89
C LYS A 7 41.11 -15.72 -16.40
N PHE A 8 40.17 -16.13 -15.55
CA PHE A 8 40.36 -16.17 -14.10
C PHE A 8 40.82 -17.56 -13.66
N SER A 9 41.73 -17.59 -12.69
CA SER A 9 42.11 -18.83 -12.00
C SER A 9 40.98 -19.36 -11.12
N LEU A 10 41.05 -20.63 -10.73
CA LEU A 10 40.04 -21.27 -9.87
C LEU A 10 39.85 -20.52 -8.53
N ASP A 11 40.94 -19.99 -7.95
CA ASP A 11 40.88 -19.23 -6.69
C ASP A 11 40.18 -17.88 -6.89
N GLU A 12 40.48 -17.18 -7.97
CA GLU A 12 39.83 -15.92 -8.32
C GLU A 12 38.34 -16.10 -8.63
N LEU A 13 37.97 -17.19 -9.32
CA LEU A 13 36.57 -17.53 -9.56
C LEU A 13 35.82 -17.83 -8.26
N ARG A 14 36.45 -18.52 -7.30
CA ARG A 14 35.86 -18.78 -5.97
C ARG A 14 35.68 -17.47 -5.19
N LYS A 15 36.68 -16.59 -5.23
CA LYS A 15 36.61 -15.27 -4.59
C LYS A 15 35.54 -14.39 -5.22
N LEU A 16 35.44 -14.39 -6.56
CA LEU A 16 34.42 -13.66 -7.30
C LEU A 16 33.02 -14.16 -6.94
N LYS A 17 32.81 -15.48 -6.89
CA LYS A 17 31.55 -16.08 -6.45
C LYS A 17 31.15 -15.56 -5.06
N LYS A 18 32.05 -15.64 -4.08
CA LYS A 18 31.78 -15.17 -2.71
C LYS A 18 31.41 -13.68 -2.67
N ASN A 19 32.10 -12.85 -3.43
CA ASN A 19 31.82 -11.42 -3.52
C ASN A 19 30.46 -11.16 -4.18
N VAL A 20 30.13 -11.87 -5.25
CA VAL A 20 28.83 -11.79 -5.91
C VAL A 20 27.71 -12.20 -4.95
N GLU A 21 27.86 -13.32 -4.23
CA GLU A 21 26.89 -13.76 -3.23
C GLU A 21 26.67 -12.70 -2.13
N HIS A 22 27.76 -12.08 -1.64
CA HIS A 22 27.67 -11.00 -0.66
C HIS A 22 26.99 -9.74 -1.23
N HIS A 23 27.29 -9.38 -2.48
CA HIS A 23 26.66 -8.23 -3.11
C HIS A 23 25.20 -8.46 -3.46
N ILE A 24 24.80 -9.69 -3.81
CA ILE A 24 23.41 -10.09 -4.02
C ILE A 24 22.65 -10.00 -2.69
N SER A 25 23.19 -10.56 -1.61
CA SER A 25 22.51 -10.55 -0.30
C SER A 25 22.31 -9.14 0.26
N THR A 26 23.27 -8.25 0.00
CA THR A 26 23.18 -6.83 0.40
C THR A 26 22.50 -5.93 -0.63
N PHE A 27 22.14 -6.45 -1.81
CA PHE A 27 21.57 -5.64 -2.90
C PHE A 27 20.21 -5.07 -2.51
N GLU A 28 19.34 -5.91 -1.96
CA GLU A 28 18.01 -5.48 -1.52
C GLU A 28 18.07 -4.43 -0.43
N GLU A 29 19.00 -4.56 0.53
CA GLU A 29 19.18 -3.57 1.58
C GLU A 29 19.68 -2.23 1.02
N ARG A 30 20.64 -2.27 0.08
CA ARG A 30 21.11 -1.06 -0.62
C ARG A 30 19.99 -0.38 -1.41
N LYS A 31 19.19 -1.16 -2.15
CA LYS A 31 18.00 -0.67 -2.87
C LYS A 31 16.97 -0.04 -1.93
N LYS A 32 16.72 -0.64 -0.77
CA LYS A 32 15.80 -0.09 0.25
C LYS A 32 16.33 1.23 0.82
N ARG A 33 17.62 1.32 1.14
CA ARG A 33 18.25 2.55 1.64
C ARG A 33 18.22 3.66 0.59
N GLU A 34 18.48 3.34 -0.68
CA GLU A 34 18.37 4.28 -1.80
C GLU A 34 16.94 4.80 -1.95
N ALA A 35 15.95 3.90 -1.91
CA ALA A 35 14.55 4.30 -1.96
C ALA A 35 14.17 5.23 -0.80
N LEU A 36 14.63 4.93 0.43
CA LEU A 36 14.41 5.80 1.59
C LEU A 36 15.07 7.17 1.43
N ALA A 37 16.30 7.23 0.93
CA ALA A 37 17.00 8.49 0.70
C ALA A 37 16.26 9.37 -0.33
N ILE A 38 15.78 8.77 -1.42
CA ILE A 38 14.99 9.47 -2.44
C ILE A 38 13.69 10.00 -1.83
N LEU A 39 12.98 9.19 -1.04
CA LEU A 39 11.74 9.63 -0.39
C LEU A 39 12.00 10.76 0.62
N GLU A 40 13.09 10.69 1.39
CA GLU A 40 13.47 11.75 2.32
C GLU A 40 13.81 13.05 1.60
N GLU A 41 14.60 12.99 0.53
CA GLU A 41 14.94 14.15 -0.28
C GLU A 41 13.68 14.82 -0.84
N LYS A 42 12.78 14.01 -1.43
CA LYS A 42 11.51 14.49 -1.96
C LYS A 42 10.60 15.07 -0.88
N ALA A 43 10.54 14.48 0.30
CA ALA A 43 9.80 15.03 1.43
C ALA A 43 10.39 16.40 1.84
N ARG A 44 11.72 16.50 1.92
CA ARG A 44 12.43 17.73 2.28
C ARG A 44 12.23 18.84 1.25
N GLU A 45 12.27 18.52 -0.04
CA GLU A 45 11.96 19.48 -1.12
C GLU A 45 10.55 20.07 -0.98
N LEU A 46 9.60 19.29 -0.48
CA LEU A 46 8.22 19.71 -0.22
C LEU A 46 8.01 20.32 1.18
N GLY A 47 9.08 20.51 1.95
CA GLY A 47 9.03 21.08 3.29
C GLY A 47 8.43 20.16 4.36
N MET A 48 8.40 18.84 4.12
CA MET A 48 7.88 17.83 5.05
C MET A 48 9.00 16.92 5.55
N LYS A 49 8.85 16.37 6.77
CA LYS A 49 9.72 15.28 7.24
C LYS A 49 9.22 13.94 6.72
N LEU A 50 10.14 13.00 6.48
CA LEU A 50 9.79 11.63 6.03
C LEU A 50 8.82 10.94 7.01
N GLU A 51 8.99 11.17 8.31
CA GLU A 51 8.12 10.64 9.37
C GLU A 51 6.68 11.12 9.22
N GLU A 52 6.47 12.39 8.90
CA GLU A 52 5.14 12.96 8.69
C GLU A 52 4.48 12.38 7.43
N VAL A 53 5.25 12.16 6.37
CA VAL A 53 4.78 11.48 5.15
C VAL A 53 4.41 10.03 5.47
N ALA A 54 5.22 9.33 6.26
CA ALA A 54 4.93 7.97 6.71
C ALA A 54 3.67 7.90 7.57
N ASP A 55 3.44 8.86 8.48
CA ASP A 55 2.22 8.97 9.29
C ASP A 55 0.97 9.22 8.43
N LEU A 56 1.07 10.03 7.37
CA LEU A 56 -0.03 10.26 6.44
C LEU A 56 -0.41 9.00 5.65
N ILE A 57 0.57 8.18 5.26
CA ILE A 57 0.36 6.89 4.59
C ILE A 57 -0.15 5.83 5.59
N GLY A 58 0.40 5.83 6.80
CA GLY A 58 0.06 4.92 7.90
C GLY A 58 -1.31 5.17 8.51
N LYS A 59 -1.88 6.38 8.34
CA LYS A 59 -3.29 6.70 8.61
C LYS A 59 -4.21 6.01 7.60
N LYS A 60 -4.28 4.68 7.71
CA LYS A 60 -5.31 3.84 7.11
C LYS A 60 -6.65 4.43 7.54
N ARG A 61 -7.39 5.07 6.62
CA ARG A 61 -8.76 5.54 6.89
C ARG A 61 -9.50 4.38 7.54
N ARG A 62 -9.89 4.54 8.82
CA ARG A 62 -10.59 3.48 9.57
C ARG A 62 -11.77 3.03 8.72
N LYS A 63 -11.76 1.77 8.28
CA LYS A 63 -12.91 1.19 7.58
C LYS A 63 -14.09 1.28 8.54
N VAL A 64 -15.03 2.16 8.24
CA VAL A 64 -16.26 2.30 9.04
C VAL A 64 -17.13 1.09 8.73
N LYS A 65 -17.63 0.43 9.78
CA LYS A 65 -18.56 -0.69 9.61
C LYS A 65 -19.80 -0.20 8.83
N PRO A 66 -20.36 -1.00 7.92
CA PRO A 66 -21.63 -0.66 7.32
C PRO A 66 -22.70 -0.52 8.40
N LYS A 67 -23.59 0.47 8.26
CA LYS A 67 -24.66 0.77 9.21
C LYS A 67 -26.03 0.34 8.66
N TYR A 68 -26.18 0.37 7.34
CA TYR A 68 -27.42 0.03 6.65
C TYR A 68 -27.18 -1.06 5.60
N ARG A 69 -28.19 -1.89 5.32
CA ARG A 69 -28.18 -2.95 4.30
C ARG A 69 -29.46 -2.91 3.47
N ASP A 70 -29.31 -3.20 2.18
CA ASP A 70 -30.45 -3.27 1.26
C ASP A 70 -31.32 -4.50 1.59
N PRO A 71 -32.63 -4.35 1.86
CA PRO A 71 -33.53 -5.45 2.14
C PRO A 71 -33.75 -6.37 0.94
N ASN A 72 -33.47 -5.90 -0.28
CA ASN A 72 -33.60 -6.71 -1.50
C ASN A 72 -32.29 -7.41 -1.87
N ASP A 73 -31.14 -6.90 -1.43
CA ASP A 73 -29.81 -7.43 -1.75
C ASP A 73 -28.85 -7.27 -0.55
N PRO A 74 -28.69 -8.31 0.28
CA PRO A 74 -27.85 -8.28 1.49
C PRO A 74 -26.37 -7.96 1.24
N SER A 75 -25.89 -8.05 -0.01
CA SER A 75 -24.51 -7.71 -0.38
C SER A 75 -24.28 -6.19 -0.43
N ARG A 76 -25.34 -5.41 -0.63
CA ARG A 76 -25.29 -3.95 -0.70
C ARG A 76 -25.42 -3.38 0.69
N THR A 77 -24.36 -2.70 1.13
CA THR A 77 -24.33 -2.08 2.45
C THR A 77 -23.82 -0.64 2.35
N TRP A 78 -24.27 0.19 3.29
CA TRP A 78 -23.90 1.59 3.35
C TRP A 78 -23.53 1.99 4.77
N THR A 79 -22.43 2.72 4.92
CA THR A 79 -21.89 3.13 6.23
C THR A 79 -22.65 4.30 6.87
N GLY A 80 -23.67 4.84 6.20
CA GLY A 80 -24.34 6.07 6.60
C GLY A 80 -23.51 7.34 6.34
N ARG A 81 -22.33 7.20 5.73
CA ARG A 81 -21.45 8.33 5.36
C ARG A 81 -21.42 8.52 3.85
N GLY A 82 -21.39 9.77 3.41
CA GLY A 82 -21.30 10.15 2.00
C GLY A 82 -22.65 10.11 1.28
N ARG A 83 -22.60 10.00 -0.05
CA ARG A 83 -23.80 10.00 -0.90
C ARG A 83 -24.66 8.77 -0.61
N ARG A 84 -25.97 8.99 -0.43
CA ARG A 84 -26.97 7.93 -0.29
C ARG A 84 -26.97 7.04 -1.55
N PRO A 85 -26.91 5.71 -1.41
CA PRO A 85 -27.14 4.79 -2.51
C PRO A 85 -28.60 4.85 -3.01
N ARG A 86 -28.81 4.50 -4.28
CA ARG A 86 -30.16 4.49 -4.89
C ARG A 86 -31.15 3.64 -4.10
N TRP A 87 -30.76 2.45 -3.64
CA TRP A 87 -31.64 1.56 -2.88
C TRP A 87 -32.13 2.18 -1.56
N VAL A 88 -31.34 3.07 -0.93
CA VAL A 88 -31.78 3.81 0.26
C VAL A 88 -32.83 4.84 -0.13
N GLU A 89 -32.62 5.56 -1.23
CA GLU A 89 -33.58 6.55 -1.75
C GLU A 89 -34.90 5.89 -2.17
N GLU A 90 -34.82 4.72 -2.81
CA GLU A 90 -35.98 3.92 -3.20
C GLU A 90 -36.73 3.37 -1.99
N ALA A 91 -36.03 2.87 -0.97
CA ALA A 91 -36.65 2.41 0.27
C ALA A 91 -37.37 3.55 1.01
N LEU A 92 -36.75 4.74 1.06
CA LEU A 92 -37.37 5.94 1.62
C LEU A 92 -38.61 6.37 0.81
N ALA A 93 -38.56 6.29 -0.52
CA ALA A 93 -39.70 6.59 -1.39
C ALA A 93 -40.85 5.58 -1.23
N GLN A 94 -40.54 4.33 -0.86
CA GLN A 94 -41.53 3.29 -0.53
C GLN A 94 -42.10 3.42 0.89
N GLY A 95 -41.72 4.48 1.63
CA GLY A 95 -42.22 4.74 2.99
C GLY A 95 -41.50 3.99 4.10
N LYS A 96 -40.40 3.28 3.81
CA LYS A 96 -39.53 2.72 4.85
C LYS A 96 -38.67 3.83 5.45
N THR A 97 -38.26 3.66 6.70
CA THR A 97 -37.32 4.58 7.32
C THR A 97 -35.88 4.08 7.19
N LEU A 98 -34.91 4.95 7.49
CA LEU A 98 -33.51 4.52 7.57
C LEU A 98 -33.28 3.49 8.68
N ASP A 99 -34.10 3.52 9.73
CA ASP A 99 -34.03 2.59 10.87
C ASP A 99 -34.38 1.16 10.44
N ASP A 100 -35.38 1.01 9.56
CA ASP A 100 -35.77 -0.28 8.96
C ASP A 100 -34.65 -0.93 8.10
N LEU A 101 -33.64 -0.15 7.71
CA LEU A 101 -32.52 -0.60 6.89
C LEU A 101 -31.25 -0.82 7.72
N GLU A 102 -31.28 -0.56 9.03
CA GLU A 102 -30.13 -0.69 9.93
C GLU A 102 -29.78 -2.18 10.16
N ILE A 103 -28.49 -2.49 10.32
CA ILE A 103 -27.98 -3.85 10.58
C ILE A 103 -27.39 -4.05 11.97
#